data_AF-A0A6I4IBR1-F1
#
_entry.id   AF-A0A6I4IBR1-F1
#
_cell.length_a   1.000
_cell.length_b   1.000
_cell.length_c   1.000
_cell.angle_alpha   90.00
_cell.angle_beta   90.00
_cell.angle_gamma   90.00
#
_symmetry.space_group_name_H-M   'P 1'
#
loop_
_entity.id
_entity.type
_entity.pdbx_description
1 polymer ?
#
loop_
_entity_poly.entity_id
_entity_poly.type
_entity_poly.pdbx_seq_one_letter_code
_entity_poly.pdbx_strand_id
1 'polypeptide(L)'
;MKIRNLKKIIVAVGCVALLSACKKDSQNIFNMFNDVTVTYNNSSPLAVTDYKLVNDGDSVYIDYTINSAVEDIYSVVVERTAGGKGNAIERNTIAVSDNSRRRAYRDLLKLKIQRDGKLSYRVYALNQKGVYIGDGYKKVVIEGKPSYTFLTNRVIYLPDTLGKILPSFFSLRDGVSYSYTDGLANSSKIDFGIYRRPTTDASNPWVYNLYATNVPVNPLTVYDISAWQKRATKFAAPQTSQNDPFTYTAVSASVIESLVKARNPTLSATVATTYGTGLLPGSSISFLTPEGKYGILFINAVSSDLDRKPFINVSVKIQN
;
A
#
# COMPACT_ATOMS: atom_id res chain seq x y z
N MET A 1 -67.77 -39.81 -20.09
CA MET A 1 -66.94 -38.69 -20.59
C MET A 1 -65.75 -39.29 -21.35
N LYS A 2 -65.63 -39.06 -22.67
CA LYS A 2 -64.64 -39.74 -23.54
C LYS A 2 -63.21 -39.40 -23.10
N ILE A 3 -62.33 -40.41 -23.04
CA ILE A 3 -60.90 -40.36 -22.64
C ILE A 3 -60.12 -39.20 -23.31
N ARG A 4 -60.56 -38.75 -24.48
CA ARG A 4 -60.03 -37.59 -25.22
C ARG A 4 -60.15 -36.24 -24.49
N ASN A 5 -61.16 -36.04 -23.64
CA ASN A 5 -61.37 -34.79 -22.89
C ASN A 5 -60.54 -34.75 -21.59
N LEU A 6 -60.19 -35.91 -21.04
CA LEU A 6 -59.36 -36.01 -19.84
C LEU A 6 -57.90 -35.59 -20.12
N LYS A 7 -57.37 -35.94 -21.30
CA LYS A 7 -56.01 -35.52 -21.74
C LYS A 7 -55.88 -34.00 -21.87
N LYS A 8 -56.93 -33.31 -22.33
CA LYS A 8 -56.93 -31.83 -22.46
C LYS A 8 -56.96 -31.14 -21.10
N ILE A 9 -57.68 -31.70 -20.13
CA ILE A 9 -57.74 -31.18 -18.76
C ILE A 9 -56.41 -31.39 -18.04
N ILE A 10 -55.77 -32.57 -18.19
CA ILE A 10 -54.47 -32.87 -17.58
C ILE A 10 -53.36 -31.94 -18.13
N VAL A 11 -53.36 -31.66 -19.44
CA VAL A 11 -52.41 -30.71 -20.04
C VAL A 11 -52.68 -29.28 -19.57
N ALA A 12 -53.95 -28.86 -19.48
CA ALA A 12 -54.29 -27.53 -18.97
C ALA A 12 -53.90 -27.34 -17.50
N VAL A 13 -54.14 -28.33 -16.63
CA VAL A 13 -53.76 -28.30 -15.21
C VAL A 13 -52.23 -28.37 -15.05
N GLY A 14 -51.53 -29.15 -15.88
CA GLY A 14 -50.07 -29.21 -15.90
C GLY A 14 -49.41 -27.89 -16.34
N CYS A 15 -49.96 -27.21 -17.34
CA CYS A 15 -49.47 -25.90 -17.78
C CYS A 15 -49.71 -24.79 -16.75
N VAL A 16 -50.83 -24.82 -16.02
CA VAL A 16 -51.11 -23.87 -14.93
C VAL A 16 -50.17 -24.11 -13.74
N ALA A 17 -49.89 -25.37 -13.40
CA ALA A 17 -48.96 -25.73 -12.32
C ALA A 17 -47.50 -25.33 -12.60
N LEU A 18 -47.08 -25.32 -13.88
CA LEU A 18 -45.74 -24.87 -14.30
C LEU A 18 -45.58 -23.34 -14.27
N LEU A 19 -46.67 -22.59 -14.43
CA LEU A 19 -46.67 -21.12 -14.36
C LEU A 19 -46.84 -20.57 -12.93
N SER A 20 -47.29 -21.41 -11.98
CA SER A 20 -47.34 -21.10 -10.55
C SER A 20 -46.10 -21.55 -9.77
N ALA A 21 -45.03 -21.96 -10.46
CA ALA A 21 -43.73 -22.20 -9.84
C ALA A 21 -43.13 -20.86 -9.39
N CYS A 22 -43.64 -20.34 -8.28
CA CYS A 22 -43.07 -19.24 -7.54
C CYS A 22 -41.61 -19.59 -7.28
N LYS A 23 -40.69 -18.82 -7.84
CA LYS A 23 -39.25 -18.97 -7.60
C LYS A 23 -39.02 -18.75 -6.11
N LYS A 24 -39.03 -19.82 -5.32
CA LYS A 24 -38.62 -19.78 -3.93
C LYS A 24 -37.11 -19.62 -3.96
N ASP A 25 -36.64 -18.37 -3.97
CA ASP A 25 -35.23 -18.09 -3.81
C ASP A 25 -34.78 -18.73 -2.51
N SER A 26 -33.82 -19.66 -2.62
CA SER A 26 -33.25 -20.32 -1.45
C SER A 26 -32.70 -19.27 -0.50
N GLN A 27 -32.87 -19.49 0.80
CA GLN A 27 -32.24 -18.62 1.79
C GLN A 27 -30.73 -18.68 1.60
N ASN A 28 -30.15 -17.52 1.36
CA ASN A 28 -28.74 -17.27 1.30
C ASN A 28 -28.45 -16.05 2.16
N ILE A 29 -27.16 -15.77 2.34
CA ILE A 29 -26.77 -14.73 3.27
C ILE A 29 -27.31 -13.35 2.86
N PHE A 30 -27.60 -13.12 1.57
CA PHE A 30 -28.14 -11.88 1.01
C PHE A 30 -29.65 -11.66 1.26
N ASN A 31 -30.43 -12.71 1.52
CA ASN A 31 -31.89 -12.61 1.67
C ASN A 31 -32.42 -13.18 3.01
N MET A 32 -31.54 -13.72 3.87
CA MET A 32 -31.95 -14.32 5.14
C MET A 32 -32.06 -13.33 6.31
N PHE A 33 -31.59 -12.08 6.15
CA PHE A 33 -31.55 -11.07 7.23
C PHE A 33 -32.31 -9.78 6.86
N ASN A 34 -33.56 -9.92 6.42
CA ASN A 34 -34.38 -8.76 6.03
C ASN A 34 -34.79 -7.88 7.22
N ASP A 35 -34.64 -8.38 8.44
CA ASP A 35 -35.01 -7.68 9.67
C ASP A 35 -33.95 -6.67 10.13
N VAL A 36 -32.74 -6.71 9.55
CA VAL A 36 -31.65 -5.79 9.88
C VAL A 36 -31.27 -4.94 8.68
N THR A 37 -31.30 -3.63 8.87
CA THR A 37 -30.95 -2.65 7.83
C THR A 37 -29.80 -1.76 8.29
N VAL A 38 -28.86 -1.51 7.38
CA VAL A 38 -27.80 -0.51 7.56
C VAL A 38 -28.07 0.65 6.63
N THR A 39 -27.87 1.87 7.13
CA THR A 39 -27.92 3.11 6.34
C THR A 39 -26.67 3.91 6.61
N TYR A 40 -25.95 4.28 5.56
CA TYR A 40 -24.84 5.23 5.65
C TYR A 40 -25.39 6.64 5.45
N ASN A 41 -25.17 7.51 6.42
CA ASN A 41 -25.81 8.82 6.49
C ASN A 41 -24.90 9.91 5.90
N ASN A 42 -25.50 10.87 5.18
CA ASN A 42 -24.79 12.05 4.69
C ASN A 42 -24.89 13.21 5.71
N SER A 43 -24.38 12.99 6.92
CA SER A 43 -24.46 13.99 8.01
C SER A 43 -23.45 15.14 7.90
N SER A 44 -22.48 15.03 6.99
CA SER A 44 -21.39 15.97 6.81
C SER A 44 -20.81 15.83 5.40
N PRO A 45 -20.22 16.90 4.81
CA PRO A 45 -19.43 16.79 3.58
C PRO A 45 -18.28 15.79 3.66
N LEU A 46 -17.84 15.40 4.87
CA LEU A 46 -16.80 14.39 5.10
C LEU A 46 -17.34 12.96 5.12
N ALA A 47 -18.66 12.77 5.24
CA ALA A 47 -19.30 11.47 5.26
C ALA A 47 -19.20 10.74 3.90
N VAL A 48 -19.30 9.41 3.95
CA VAL A 48 -19.32 8.52 2.79
C VAL A 48 -20.57 7.67 2.87
N THR A 49 -21.38 7.69 1.82
CA THR A 49 -22.62 6.91 1.74
C THR A 49 -22.54 5.75 0.77
N ASP A 50 -21.63 5.81 -0.20
CA ASP A 50 -21.33 4.73 -1.14
C ASP A 50 -19.84 4.78 -1.52
N TYR A 51 -19.48 5.65 -2.48
CA TYR A 51 -18.09 5.83 -2.91
C TYR A 51 -17.57 7.24 -2.63
N LYS A 52 -16.29 7.36 -2.26
CA LYS A 52 -15.61 8.65 -2.19
C LYS A 52 -14.13 8.55 -2.55
N LEU A 53 -13.69 9.40 -3.47
CA LEU A 53 -12.28 9.61 -3.80
C LEU A 53 -11.73 10.77 -2.97
N VAL A 54 -10.59 10.56 -2.30
CA VAL A 54 -9.98 11.54 -1.39
C VAL A 54 -8.47 11.56 -1.53
N ASN A 55 -7.83 12.62 -1.04
CA ASN A 55 -6.38 12.72 -1.02
C ASN A 55 -5.82 12.01 0.22
N ASP A 56 -4.52 11.72 0.20
CA ASP A 56 -3.81 11.24 1.37
C ASP A 56 -3.83 12.27 2.51
N GLY A 57 -4.05 11.81 3.73
CA GLY A 57 -4.22 12.63 4.92
C GLY A 57 -5.62 13.20 5.14
N ASP A 58 -6.53 13.10 4.16
CA ASP A 58 -7.90 13.64 4.29
C ASP A 58 -8.67 12.93 5.41
N SER A 59 -9.51 13.70 6.11
CA SER A 59 -10.46 13.16 7.09
C SER A 59 -11.72 12.68 6.39
N VAL A 60 -12.18 11.49 6.76
CA VAL A 60 -13.37 10.86 6.17
C VAL A 60 -14.21 10.22 7.26
N TYR A 61 -15.53 10.36 7.17
CA TYR A 61 -16.44 9.82 8.18
C TYR A 61 -17.31 8.71 7.61
N ILE A 62 -17.53 7.68 8.43
CA ILE A 62 -18.55 6.64 8.18
C ILE A 62 -19.60 6.83 9.27
N ASP A 63 -20.64 7.62 8.94
CA ASP A 63 -21.83 7.74 9.77
C ASP A 63 -22.80 6.63 9.36
N TYR A 64 -23.18 5.78 10.30
CA TYR A 64 -24.07 4.67 10.01
C TYR A 64 -25.15 4.53 11.05
N THR A 65 -26.29 4.00 10.62
CA THR A 65 -27.39 3.58 11.48
C THR A 65 -27.78 2.15 11.14
N ILE A 66 -27.85 1.32 12.16
CA ILE A 66 -28.32 -0.06 12.07
C ILE A 66 -29.66 -0.14 12.80
N ASN A 67 -30.68 -0.62 12.11
CA ASN A 67 -31.98 -0.91 12.72
C ASN A 67 -32.23 -2.41 12.66
N SER A 68 -32.78 -2.96 13.73
CA SER A 68 -33.23 -4.34 13.81
C SER A 68 -34.70 -4.41 14.23
N ALA A 69 -35.53 -5.02 13.40
CA ALA A 69 -36.95 -5.16 13.65
C ALA A 69 -37.26 -6.23 14.71
N VAL A 70 -36.46 -7.31 14.76
CA VAL A 70 -36.79 -8.54 15.50
C VAL A 70 -35.76 -8.90 16.57
N GLU A 71 -34.46 -8.77 16.30
CA GLU A 71 -33.41 -9.25 17.19
C GLU A 71 -32.59 -8.11 17.83
N ASP A 72 -32.20 -8.27 19.10
CA ASP A 72 -31.41 -7.24 19.79
C ASP A 72 -29.96 -7.21 19.28
N ILE A 73 -29.50 -6.01 18.94
CA ILE A 73 -28.12 -5.72 18.59
C ILE A 73 -27.31 -5.63 19.88
N TYR A 74 -26.45 -6.61 20.14
CA TYR A 74 -25.55 -6.61 21.30
C TYR A 74 -24.16 -6.10 20.96
N SER A 75 -23.73 -6.24 19.70
CA SER A 75 -22.51 -5.60 19.23
C SER A 75 -22.59 -5.26 17.75
N VAL A 76 -21.76 -4.30 17.34
CA VAL A 76 -21.60 -3.85 15.97
C VAL A 76 -20.16 -4.06 15.56
N VAL A 77 -19.94 -4.68 14.41
CA VAL A 77 -18.61 -4.85 13.83
C VAL A 77 -18.44 -3.88 12.68
N VAL A 78 -17.36 -3.10 12.74
CA VAL A 78 -16.84 -2.38 11.58
C VAL A 78 -15.70 -3.20 11.00
N GLU A 79 -15.94 -3.75 9.82
CA GLU A 79 -14.98 -4.51 9.05
C GLU A 79 -14.34 -3.61 7.99
N ARG A 80 -13.02 -3.59 7.94
CA ARG A 80 -12.22 -2.92 6.92
C ARG A 80 -11.47 -3.96 6.11
N THR A 81 -11.59 -3.87 4.79
CA THR A 81 -10.78 -4.62 3.85
C THR A 81 -9.83 -3.67 3.13
N ALA A 82 -8.53 -3.96 3.23
CA ALA A 82 -7.45 -3.24 2.55
C ALA A 82 -6.48 -4.25 1.91
N GLY A 83 -5.88 -3.90 0.77
CA GLY A 83 -4.85 -4.72 0.14
C GLY A 83 -3.55 -4.69 0.95
N GLY A 84 -3.42 -5.55 1.96
CA GLY A 84 -2.26 -5.68 2.84
C GLY A 84 -1.71 -7.11 2.88
N LYS A 85 -0.65 -7.36 3.68
CA LYS A 85 -0.04 -8.69 3.83
C LYS A 85 -1.11 -9.69 4.27
N GLY A 86 -1.32 -10.73 3.46
CA GLY A 86 -2.32 -11.78 3.73
C GLY A 86 -3.79 -11.33 3.59
N ASN A 87 -4.08 -10.20 2.93
CA ASN A 87 -5.43 -9.63 2.83
C ASN A 87 -6.13 -9.54 4.20
N ALA A 88 -5.38 -9.17 5.23
CA ALA A 88 -5.89 -9.12 6.59
C ALA A 88 -7.12 -8.22 6.65
N ILE A 89 -8.25 -8.83 7.01
CA ILE A 89 -9.49 -8.13 7.30
C ILE A 89 -9.37 -7.61 8.73
N GLU A 90 -9.46 -6.29 8.89
CA GLU A 90 -9.47 -5.66 10.21
C GLU A 90 -10.92 -5.57 10.69
N ARG A 91 -11.18 -6.01 11.93
CA ARG A 91 -12.51 -5.94 12.54
C ARG A 91 -12.42 -5.22 13.87
N ASN A 92 -13.22 -4.18 14.02
CA ASN A 92 -13.45 -3.53 15.30
C ASN A 92 -14.86 -3.86 15.78
N THR A 93 -14.97 -4.54 16.92
CA THR A 93 -16.25 -4.92 17.52
C THR A 93 -16.58 -3.98 18.67
N ILE A 94 -17.72 -3.29 18.56
CA ILE A 94 -18.21 -2.31 19.51
C ILE A 94 -19.40 -2.92 20.25
N ALA A 95 -19.32 -3.04 21.58
CA ALA A 95 -20.43 -3.52 22.39
C ALA A 95 -21.53 -2.45 22.52
N VAL A 96 -22.79 -2.86 22.42
CA VAL A 96 -23.97 -2.01 22.67
C VAL A 96 -24.46 -2.23 24.09
N SER A 97 -23.89 -1.48 25.03
CA SER A 97 -24.18 -1.58 26.46
C SER A 97 -25.54 -1.00 26.84
N ASP A 98 -25.98 0.05 26.16
CA ASP A 98 -27.28 0.69 26.38
C ASP A 98 -28.42 -0.13 25.75
N ASN A 99 -29.24 -0.73 26.62
CA ASN A 99 -30.39 -1.54 26.22
C ASN A 99 -31.37 -0.77 25.31
N SER A 100 -31.52 0.55 25.49
CA SER A 100 -32.45 1.35 24.69
C SER A 100 -32.03 1.49 23.22
N ARG A 101 -30.74 1.23 22.92
CA ARG A 101 -30.15 1.33 21.57
C ARG A 101 -30.05 0.00 20.83
N ARG A 102 -30.52 -1.10 21.42
CA ARG A 102 -30.38 -2.45 20.84
C ARG A 102 -31.27 -2.71 19.63
N ARG A 103 -32.26 -1.86 19.36
CA ARG A 103 -33.10 -1.94 18.15
C ARG A 103 -32.73 -0.91 17.09
N ALA A 104 -32.08 0.18 17.50
CA ALA A 104 -31.63 1.25 16.63
C ALA A 104 -30.31 1.79 17.17
N TYR A 105 -29.22 1.49 16.48
CA TYR A 105 -27.88 1.91 16.87
C TYR A 105 -27.29 2.81 15.79
N ARG A 106 -26.87 4.01 16.18
CA ARG A 106 -26.14 4.96 15.31
C ARG A 106 -24.77 5.26 15.87
N ASP A 107 -23.77 5.35 15.01
CA ASP A 107 -22.44 5.84 15.40
C ASP A 107 -21.72 6.53 14.23
N LEU A 108 -20.65 7.24 14.55
CA LEU A 108 -19.83 8.00 13.62
C LEU A 108 -18.36 7.60 13.75
N LEU A 109 -17.86 6.83 12.79
CA LEU A 109 -16.44 6.50 12.72
C LEU A 109 -15.68 7.60 11.96
N LYS A 110 -14.72 8.24 12.64
CA LYS A 110 -13.83 9.24 12.04
C LYS A 110 -12.51 8.61 11.65
N LEU A 111 -12.13 8.75 10.39
CA LEU A 111 -10.95 8.15 9.80
C LEU A 111 -10.04 9.23 9.21
N LYS A 112 -8.74 8.95 9.20
CA LYS A 112 -7.76 9.66 8.38
C LYS A 112 -7.27 8.71 7.30
N ILE A 113 -7.34 9.11 6.04
CA ILE A 113 -6.90 8.26 4.94
C ILE A 113 -5.38 8.32 4.84
N GLN A 114 -4.76 7.14 4.86
CA GLN A 114 -3.31 6.98 4.85
C GLN A 114 -2.89 5.80 3.98
N ARG A 115 -3.67 5.53 2.93
CA ARG A 115 -3.43 4.45 1.98
C ARG A 115 -3.93 4.85 0.60
N ASP A 116 -3.09 4.62 -0.40
CA ASP A 116 -3.47 4.74 -1.80
C ASP A 116 -4.31 3.54 -2.24
N GLY A 117 -5.28 3.79 -3.13
CA GLY A 117 -6.19 2.79 -3.66
C GLY A 117 -7.43 2.56 -2.79
N LYS A 118 -8.18 1.50 -3.10
CA LYS A 118 -9.52 1.25 -2.55
C LYS A 118 -9.46 0.58 -1.17
N LEU A 119 -10.24 1.13 -0.26
CA LEU A 119 -10.58 0.61 1.06
C LEU A 119 -12.08 0.36 1.10
N SER A 120 -12.50 -0.84 1.47
CA SER A 120 -13.93 -1.13 1.69
C SER A 120 -14.22 -1.23 3.18
N TYR A 121 -15.34 -0.63 3.59
CA TYR A 121 -15.84 -0.72 4.95
C TYR A 121 -17.24 -1.31 4.94
N ARG A 122 -17.44 -2.31 5.78
CA ARG A 122 -18.72 -3.00 5.98
C ARG A 122 -19.07 -2.94 7.46
N VAL A 123 -20.30 -2.55 7.76
CA VAL A 123 -20.78 -2.46 9.15
C VAL A 123 -21.91 -3.46 9.34
N TYR A 124 -21.81 -4.32 10.35
CA TYR A 124 -22.83 -5.34 10.60
C TYR A 124 -23.09 -5.58 12.09
N ALA A 125 -24.26 -6.14 12.41
CA ALA A 125 -24.67 -6.40 13.79
C ALA A 125 -24.49 -7.87 14.20
N LEU A 126 -24.24 -8.08 15.50
CA LEU A 126 -24.24 -9.38 16.16
C LEU A 126 -25.23 -9.40 17.34
N ASN A 127 -25.82 -10.56 17.61
CA ASN A 127 -26.66 -10.79 18.78
C ASN A 127 -25.85 -11.11 20.05
N GLN A 128 -26.56 -11.43 21.14
CA GLN A 128 -25.95 -11.77 22.44
C GLN A 128 -24.98 -12.95 22.37
N LYS A 129 -25.20 -13.89 21.44
CA LYS A 129 -24.36 -15.08 21.24
C LYS A 129 -23.17 -14.80 20.31
N GLY A 130 -23.00 -13.56 19.84
CA GLY A 130 -21.98 -13.19 18.86
C GLY A 130 -22.29 -13.67 17.44
N VAL A 131 -23.54 -14.08 17.17
CA VAL A 131 -23.96 -14.54 15.83
C VAL A 131 -24.33 -13.33 14.99
N TYR A 132 -23.90 -13.34 13.73
CA TYR A 132 -24.24 -12.34 12.72
C TYR A 132 -25.76 -12.32 12.45
N ILE A 133 -26.36 -11.13 12.57
CA ILE A 133 -27.82 -10.95 12.39
C ILE A 133 -28.18 -10.07 11.18
N GLY A 134 -27.18 -9.56 10.45
CA GLY A 134 -27.42 -8.88 9.18
C GLY A 134 -26.77 -7.50 9.06
N ASP A 135 -26.75 -7.02 7.82
CA ASP A 135 -26.30 -5.69 7.43
C ASP A 135 -26.90 -5.15 6.12
N GLY A 136 -27.83 -5.90 5.51
CA GLY A 136 -28.35 -5.60 4.18
C GLY A 136 -27.30 -5.59 3.06
N TYR A 137 -26.13 -6.20 3.26
CA TYR A 137 -25.01 -6.27 2.31
C TYR A 137 -24.45 -4.92 1.86
N LYS A 138 -24.65 -3.87 2.66
CA LYS A 138 -24.17 -2.54 2.32
C LYS A 138 -22.73 -2.32 2.78
N LYS A 139 -21.92 -1.80 1.87
CA LYS A 139 -20.56 -1.35 2.14
C LYS A 139 -20.35 0.04 1.57
N VAL A 140 -19.39 0.76 2.13
CA VAL A 140 -18.85 1.98 1.53
C VAL A 140 -17.43 1.75 1.05
N VAL A 141 -17.03 2.49 0.02
CA VAL A 141 -15.71 2.43 -0.59
C VAL A 141 -15.08 3.81 -0.51
N ILE A 142 -13.89 3.86 0.08
CA ILE A 142 -13.05 5.05 0.12
C ILE A 142 -11.83 4.75 -0.74
N GLU A 143 -11.53 5.61 -1.70
CA GLU A 143 -10.35 5.48 -2.55
C GLU A 143 -9.38 6.61 -2.26
N GLY A 144 -8.18 6.27 -1.79
CA GLY A 144 -7.08 7.22 -1.69
C GLY A 144 -6.44 7.42 -3.06
N LYS A 145 -6.33 8.68 -3.51
CA LYS A 145 -5.60 8.99 -4.74
C LYS A 145 -4.12 8.56 -4.63
N PRO A 146 -3.48 8.15 -5.74
CA PRO A 146 -2.05 7.93 -5.77
C PRO A 146 -1.29 9.16 -5.25
N SER A 147 -0.54 8.97 -4.17
CA SER A 147 0.17 10.03 -3.45
C SER A 147 1.69 9.86 -3.54
N TYR A 148 2.17 8.71 -4.01
CA TYR A 148 3.60 8.46 -4.21
C TYR A 148 3.88 7.78 -5.57
N THR A 149 5.10 7.91 -6.04
CA THR A 149 5.63 7.23 -7.22
C THR A 149 6.34 5.95 -6.81
N PHE A 150 6.07 4.85 -7.51
CA PHE A 150 6.73 3.57 -7.31
C PHE A 150 7.60 3.21 -8.52
N LEU A 151 8.92 3.25 -8.34
CA LEU A 151 9.90 2.82 -9.33
C LEU A 151 10.32 1.39 -9.01
N THR A 152 10.10 0.45 -9.91
CA THR A 152 10.38 -0.97 -9.66
C THR A 152 11.63 -1.43 -10.41
N ASN A 153 12.37 -2.36 -9.80
CA ASN A 153 13.42 -3.16 -10.45
C ASN A 153 14.47 -2.35 -11.24
N ARG A 154 14.93 -1.22 -10.67
CA ARG A 154 15.97 -0.38 -11.27
C ARG A 154 17.34 -0.97 -10.99
N VAL A 155 18.18 -1.05 -12.01
CA VAL A 155 19.55 -1.55 -11.89
C VAL A 155 20.52 -0.37 -11.84
N ILE A 156 21.41 -0.39 -10.84
CA ILE A 156 22.47 0.60 -10.68
C ILE A 156 23.78 -0.18 -10.61
N TYR A 157 24.62 -0.01 -11.63
CA TYR A 157 25.88 -0.75 -11.73
C TYR A 157 26.95 -0.11 -10.87
N LEU A 158 27.88 -0.91 -10.36
CA LEU A 158 29.09 -0.33 -9.80
C LEU A 158 29.95 0.33 -10.89
N PRO A 159 30.66 1.40 -10.53
CA PRO A 159 31.59 2.09 -11.41
C PRO A 159 32.61 1.16 -12.05
N ASP A 160 32.78 1.25 -13.37
CA ASP A 160 33.97 0.75 -14.05
C ASP A 160 35.04 1.84 -14.13
N THR A 161 36.28 1.51 -13.77
CA THR A 161 37.38 2.49 -13.68
C THR A 161 38.01 2.83 -15.03
N LEU A 162 37.77 2.00 -16.06
CA LEU A 162 38.43 2.11 -17.37
C LEU A 162 37.54 2.82 -18.40
N GLY A 163 36.37 2.26 -18.71
CA GLY A 163 35.47 2.81 -19.73
C GLY A 163 34.61 3.96 -19.20
N LYS A 164 34.26 3.93 -17.92
CA LYS A 164 33.34 4.85 -17.24
C LYS A 164 31.94 4.88 -17.87
N ILE A 165 31.56 3.77 -18.49
CA ILE A 165 30.33 3.62 -19.28
C ILE A 165 29.21 2.92 -18.50
N LEU A 166 29.51 2.32 -17.34
CA LEU A 166 28.48 1.67 -16.55
C LEU A 166 27.55 2.69 -15.87
N PRO A 167 26.23 2.45 -15.84
CA PRO A 167 25.30 3.41 -15.29
C PRO A 167 25.27 3.33 -13.75
N SER A 168 26.18 4.09 -13.14
CA SER A 168 26.49 4.08 -11.71
C SER A 168 25.92 5.26 -10.91
N PHE A 169 25.20 6.14 -11.59
CA PHE A 169 24.53 7.29 -11.01
C PHE A 169 23.03 7.14 -11.19
N PHE A 170 22.21 7.55 -10.21
CA PHE A 170 20.77 7.36 -10.25
C PHE A 170 20.02 8.65 -10.01
N SER A 171 18.96 8.85 -10.78
CA SER A 171 17.98 9.93 -10.61
C SER A 171 16.70 9.36 -10.02
N LEU A 172 16.33 9.86 -8.83
CA LEU A 172 15.09 9.53 -8.14
C LEU A 172 13.87 10.15 -8.83
N ARG A 173 14.09 11.19 -9.64
CA ARG A 173 13.03 11.94 -10.33
C ARG A 173 12.41 11.15 -11.48
N ASP A 174 13.24 10.55 -12.32
CA ASP A 174 12.82 9.83 -13.53
C ASP A 174 13.08 8.32 -13.43
N GLY A 175 13.79 7.86 -12.40
CA GLY A 175 14.13 6.45 -12.21
C GLY A 175 15.14 5.92 -13.21
N VAL A 176 15.95 6.80 -13.79
CA VAL A 176 16.97 6.48 -14.79
C VAL A 176 18.34 6.44 -14.14
N SER A 177 19.15 5.46 -14.55
CA SER A 177 20.56 5.36 -14.21
C SER A 177 21.41 5.96 -15.34
N TYR A 178 22.41 6.75 -14.98
CA TYR A 178 23.35 7.42 -15.89
C TYR A 178 24.77 6.92 -15.61
N SER A 179 25.59 6.88 -16.65
CA SER A 179 27.02 6.61 -16.55
C SER A 179 27.78 7.88 -16.18
N TYR A 180 29.10 7.77 -16.05
CA TYR A 180 29.92 8.95 -15.87
C TYR A 180 30.03 9.78 -17.16
N THR A 181 30.10 9.13 -18.33
CA THR A 181 30.31 9.80 -19.63
C THR A 181 29.13 10.68 -20.04
N ASP A 182 27.90 10.28 -19.73
CA ASP A 182 26.67 11.07 -19.96
C ASP A 182 26.16 11.79 -18.70
N GLY A 183 26.81 11.57 -17.55
CA GLY A 183 26.40 12.08 -16.26
C GLY A 183 26.49 13.60 -16.14
N LEU A 184 27.51 14.25 -16.73
CA LEU A 184 27.63 15.71 -16.70
C LEU A 184 26.41 16.41 -17.33
N ALA A 185 26.00 15.94 -18.51
CA ALA A 185 24.86 16.49 -19.25
C ALA A 185 23.52 16.29 -18.52
N ASN A 186 23.45 15.30 -17.62
CA ASN A 186 22.25 14.98 -16.85
C ASN A 186 22.39 15.29 -15.35
N SER A 187 23.48 15.94 -14.95
CA SER A 187 23.87 16.09 -13.53
C SER A 187 22.80 16.78 -12.68
N SER A 188 22.03 17.70 -13.27
CA SER A 188 20.91 18.40 -12.63
C SER A 188 19.77 17.47 -12.16
N LYS A 189 19.75 16.21 -12.61
CA LYS A 189 18.76 15.19 -12.25
C LYS A 189 19.33 14.12 -11.31
N ILE A 190 20.65 13.96 -11.26
CA ILE A 190 21.31 12.84 -10.57
C ILE A 190 21.37 13.10 -9.06
N ASP A 191 20.66 12.27 -8.31
CA ASP A 191 20.60 12.38 -6.85
C ASP A 191 21.81 11.75 -6.16
N PHE A 192 22.30 10.61 -6.67
CA PHE A 192 23.40 9.89 -6.04
C PHE A 192 24.18 8.97 -6.98
N GLY A 193 25.38 8.61 -6.56
CA GLY A 193 26.18 7.52 -7.12
C GLY A 193 26.29 6.35 -6.16
N ILE A 194 26.71 5.20 -6.67
CA ILE A 194 27.05 4.01 -5.90
C ILE A 194 28.57 3.78 -5.86
N TYR A 195 29.06 3.24 -4.76
CA TYR A 195 30.44 2.76 -4.63
C TYR A 195 30.50 1.53 -3.73
N ARG A 196 31.66 0.88 -3.72
CA ARG A 196 31.97 -0.18 -2.76
C ARG A 196 33.33 0.04 -2.11
N ARG A 197 33.55 -0.61 -0.98
CA ARG A 197 34.87 -0.71 -0.36
C ARG A 197 35.11 -2.13 0.17
N PRO A 198 36.37 -2.54 0.36
CA PRO A 198 36.66 -3.85 0.92
C PRO A 198 36.15 -3.96 2.36
N THR A 199 35.81 -5.17 2.78
CA THR A 199 35.53 -5.52 4.18
C THR A 199 36.60 -6.47 4.71
N THR A 200 36.60 -6.72 6.02
CA THR A 200 37.43 -7.74 6.66
C THR A 200 36.81 -9.14 6.60
N ASP A 201 35.57 -9.28 6.13
CA ASP A 201 34.86 -10.56 5.98
C ASP A 201 35.24 -11.21 4.65
N ALA A 202 35.96 -12.33 4.71
CA ALA A 202 36.40 -13.08 3.53
C ALA A 202 35.23 -13.66 2.71
N SER A 203 34.09 -13.96 3.34
CA SER A 203 32.89 -14.45 2.65
C SER A 203 32.14 -13.33 1.94
N ASN A 204 32.25 -12.10 2.44
CA ASN A 204 31.62 -10.91 1.86
C ASN A 204 32.65 -9.79 1.71
N PRO A 205 33.57 -9.89 0.73
CA PRO A 205 34.74 -9.00 0.66
C PRO A 205 34.40 -7.56 0.32
N TRP A 206 33.14 -7.25 -0.01
CA TRP A 206 32.71 -5.92 -0.43
C TRP A 206 31.48 -5.44 0.33
N VAL A 207 31.49 -4.17 0.71
CA VAL A 207 30.33 -3.45 1.23
C VAL A 207 29.94 -2.32 0.27
N TYR A 208 28.68 -2.33 -0.14
CA TYR A 208 28.10 -1.37 -1.08
C TYR A 208 27.56 -0.17 -0.31
N ASN A 209 27.67 1.02 -0.90
CA ASN A 209 27.29 2.29 -0.29
C ASN A 209 26.82 3.30 -1.36
N LEU A 210 26.02 4.29 -0.93
CA LEU A 210 25.55 5.41 -1.75
C LEU A 210 26.23 6.71 -1.34
N TYR A 211 26.35 7.65 -2.26
CA TYR A 211 26.77 9.03 -1.97
C TYR A 211 25.99 10.03 -2.82
N ALA A 212 25.53 11.11 -2.21
CA ALA A 212 24.91 12.21 -2.91
C ALA A 212 25.95 12.95 -3.75
N THR A 213 25.52 13.54 -4.86
CA THR A 213 26.43 14.29 -5.75
C THR A 213 27.00 15.55 -5.09
N ASN A 214 26.37 16.04 -4.00
CA ASN A 214 26.88 17.12 -3.16
C ASN A 214 27.78 16.68 -1.99
N VAL A 215 28.19 15.41 -1.92
CA VAL A 215 29.06 14.93 -0.84
C VAL A 215 30.33 15.81 -0.73
N PRO A 216 30.78 16.20 0.49
CA PRO A 216 31.94 17.10 0.65
C PRO A 216 33.22 16.53 0.06
N VAL A 217 33.43 15.22 0.21
CA VAL A 217 34.55 14.48 -0.37
C VAL A 217 33.98 13.33 -1.18
N ASN A 218 34.24 13.33 -2.48
CA ASN A 218 33.79 12.26 -3.35
C ASN A 218 34.51 10.94 -2.96
N PRO A 219 33.78 9.90 -2.50
CA PRO A 219 34.39 8.64 -2.11
C PRO A 219 34.93 7.84 -3.31
N LEU A 220 34.55 8.21 -4.54
CA LEU A 220 34.96 7.57 -5.78
C LEU A 220 35.79 8.54 -6.63
N THR A 221 37.05 8.74 -6.26
CA THR A 221 37.95 9.74 -6.87
C THR A 221 38.29 9.49 -8.33
N VAL A 222 38.10 8.27 -8.84
CA VAL A 222 38.26 7.94 -10.27
C VAL A 222 37.25 8.68 -11.17
N TYR A 223 36.11 9.08 -10.62
CA TYR A 223 35.09 9.88 -11.30
C TYR A 223 35.13 11.30 -10.76
N ASP A 224 35.54 12.27 -11.58
CA ASP A 224 35.54 13.67 -11.16
C ASP A 224 34.17 14.31 -11.42
N ILE A 225 33.41 14.53 -10.35
CA ILE A 225 32.09 15.18 -10.39
C ILE A 225 32.14 16.64 -9.92
N SER A 226 33.33 17.25 -9.89
CA SER A 226 33.50 18.64 -9.43
C SER A 226 32.71 19.64 -10.26
N ALA A 227 32.66 19.44 -11.58
CA ALA A 227 31.96 20.31 -12.55
C ALA A 227 30.45 20.02 -12.66
N TRP A 228 29.91 19.03 -11.95
CA TRP A 228 28.51 18.65 -12.04
C TRP A 228 27.59 19.62 -11.31
N GLN A 229 26.34 19.75 -11.75
CA GLN A 229 25.30 20.33 -10.92
C GLN A 229 24.95 19.36 -9.79
N LYS A 230 25.20 19.75 -8.55
CA LYS A 230 25.10 18.86 -7.39
C LYS A 230 23.72 18.91 -6.74
N ARG A 231 23.22 17.75 -6.32
CA ARG A 231 21.94 17.57 -5.63
C ARG A 231 22.16 17.13 -4.20
N ALA A 232 21.46 17.76 -3.27
CA ALA A 232 21.67 17.63 -1.84
C ALA A 232 20.83 16.54 -1.17
N THR A 233 20.79 15.35 -1.78
CA THR A 233 20.03 14.23 -1.24
C THR A 233 20.64 13.76 0.09
N LYS A 234 19.79 13.52 1.08
CA LYS A 234 20.18 13.03 2.40
C LYS A 234 19.72 11.60 2.59
N PHE A 235 20.54 10.80 3.26
CA PHE A 235 20.27 9.40 3.56
C PHE A 235 20.22 9.17 5.07
N ALA A 236 19.41 8.21 5.48
CA ALA A 236 19.56 7.53 6.76
C ALA A 236 20.54 6.35 6.62
N ALA A 237 20.98 5.80 7.76
CA ALA A 237 21.73 4.54 7.75
C ALA A 237 20.86 3.38 7.21
N PRO A 238 21.43 2.43 6.44
CA PRO A 238 20.71 1.25 5.96
C PRO A 238 20.04 0.47 7.09
N GLN A 239 18.86 -0.09 6.81
CA GLN A 239 18.10 -0.91 7.74
C GLN A 239 17.81 -2.28 7.12
N THR A 240 18.01 -3.36 7.86
CA THR A 240 17.70 -4.73 7.44
C THR A 240 16.23 -5.08 7.68
N SER A 241 15.78 -6.21 7.12
CA SER A 241 14.42 -6.74 7.31
C SER A 241 13.31 -5.79 6.83
N GLN A 242 13.50 -5.19 5.65
CA GLN A 242 12.65 -4.11 5.14
C GLN A 242 11.63 -4.55 4.08
N ASN A 243 11.54 -5.85 3.76
CA ASN A 243 10.58 -6.35 2.77
C ASN A 243 9.13 -5.99 3.13
N ASP A 244 8.70 -6.28 4.36
CA ASP A 244 7.34 -6.01 4.79
C ASP A 244 7.08 -4.51 5.00
N PRO A 245 7.94 -3.74 5.70
CA PRO A 245 7.79 -2.29 5.79
C PRO A 245 7.68 -1.60 4.43
N PHE A 246 8.51 -2.00 3.46
CA PHE A 246 8.48 -1.43 2.12
C PHE A 246 7.21 -1.81 1.36
N THR A 247 6.81 -3.09 1.39
CA THR A 247 5.70 -3.60 0.58
C THR A 247 4.34 -3.20 1.14
N TYR A 248 4.14 -3.39 2.46
CA TYR A 248 2.82 -3.38 3.08
C TYR A 248 2.56 -2.17 3.98
N THR A 249 3.61 -1.52 4.50
CA THR A 249 3.48 -0.35 5.38
C THR A 249 3.62 0.97 4.62
N ALA A 250 4.65 1.12 3.79
CA ALA A 250 4.90 2.33 3.00
C ALA A 250 3.92 2.43 1.80
N VAL A 251 2.69 2.83 2.06
CA VAL A 251 1.53 2.66 1.14
C VAL A 251 0.77 3.95 0.85
N SER A 252 1.33 5.08 1.27
CA SER A 252 0.88 6.45 0.99
C SER A 252 2.03 7.41 1.29
N ALA A 253 1.96 8.63 0.77
CA ALA A 253 2.97 9.65 0.98
C ALA A 253 3.16 10.02 2.46
N SER A 254 2.08 10.19 3.20
CA SER A 254 2.09 10.59 4.61
C SER A 254 2.67 9.51 5.52
N VAL A 255 2.43 8.24 5.18
CA VAL A 255 3.06 7.11 5.87
C VAL A 255 4.54 7.02 5.52
N ILE A 256 4.92 7.17 4.24
CA ILE A 256 6.32 7.23 3.82
C ILE A 256 7.06 8.32 4.58
N GLU A 257 6.52 9.53 4.63
CA GLU A 257 7.11 10.64 5.38
C GLU A 257 7.29 10.34 6.87
N SER A 258 6.26 9.78 7.50
CA SER A 258 6.32 9.42 8.92
C SER A 258 7.43 8.40 9.20
N LEU A 259 7.54 7.37 8.34
CA LEU A 259 8.59 6.35 8.42
C LEU A 259 9.98 6.96 8.21
N VAL A 260 10.15 7.80 7.18
CA VAL A 260 11.44 8.41 6.85
C VAL A 260 11.88 9.42 7.91
N LYS A 261 10.97 10.26 8.42
CA LYS A 261 11.27 11.20 9.51
C LYS A 261 11.74 10.47 10.77
N ALA A 262 11.14 9.33 11.11
CA ALA A 262 11.59 8.50 12.22
C ALA A 262 13.03 7.95 12.04
N ARG A 263 13.52 7.88 10.79
CA ARG A 263 14.90 7.47 10.47
C ARG A 263 15.89 8.64 10.41
N ASN A 264 15.41 9.88 10.43
CA ASN A 264 16.22 11.11 10.46
C ASN A 264 17.36 11.15 9.42
N PRO A 265 17.06 11.21 8.11
CA PRO A 265 18.09 11.21 7.06
C PRO A 265 18.94 12.48 7.12
N THR A 266 20.22 12.34 7.45
CA THR A 266 21.18 13.45 7.62
C THR A 266 22.48 13.24 6.85
N LEU A 267 22.76 12.02 6.41
CA LEU A 267 24.03 11.64 5.78
C LEU A 267 24.06 12.06 4.31
N SER A 268 25.19 12.59 3.83
CA SER A 268 25.44 12.77 2.39
C SER A 268 26.03 11.52 1.73
N ALA A 269 26.42 10.51 2.50
CA ALA A 269 26.83 9.20 2.02
C ALA A 269 26.56 8.14 3.09
N THR A 270 26.17 6.93 2.67
CA THR A 270 26.21 5.78 3.57
C THR A 270 27.66 5.35 3.74
N VAL A 271 28.08 5.10 4.98
CA VAL A 271 29.48 4.77 5.30
C VAL A 271 29.56 3.47 6.11
N ALA A 272 28.91 2.41 5.62
CA ALA A 272 29.00 1.07 6.18
C ALA A 272 30.35 0.39 5.87
N THR A 273 31.06 -0.08 6.89
CA THR A 273 32.37 -0.76 6.79
C THR A 273 32.24 -2.29 6.86
N THR A 274 31.10 -2.80 7.31
CA THR A 274 30.83 -4.23 7.45
C THR A 274 29.65 -4.63 6.56
N TYR A 275 29.63 -5.87 6.08
CA TYR A 275 28.57 -6.37 5.21
C TYR A 275 27.16 -6.17 5.82
N GLY A 276 26.98 -6.51 7.10
CA GLY A 276 25.68 -6.42 7.78
C GLY A 276 25.12 -5.01 7.99
N THR A 277 25.94 -3.96 7.79
CA THR A 277 25.51 -2.55 7.91
C THR A 277 25.40 -1.84 6.56
N GLY A 278 25.79 -2.50 5.46
CA GLY A 278 25.77 -1.95 4.11
C GLY A 278 24.46 -2.12 3.37
N LEU A 279 24.53 -1.95 2.05
CA LEU A 279 23.42 -2.28 1.16
C LEU A 279 23.45 -3.78 0.88
N LEU A 280 22.47 -4.51 1.43
CA LEU A 280 22.29 -5.95 1.22
C LEU A 280 20.86 -6.28 0.78
N PRO A 281 20.60 -7.42 0.13
CA PRO A 281 19.25 -7.81 -0.27
C PRO A 281 18.27 -7.79 0.91
N GLY A 282 17.08 -7.22 0.72
CA GLY A 282 16.06 -7.08 1.76
C GLY A 282 16.29 -5.91 2.73
N SER A 283 17.34 -5.10 2.54
CA SER A 283 17.53 -3.85 3.28
C SER A 283 16.87 -2.65 2.59
N SER A 284 16.71 -1.55 3.30
CA SER A 284 16.28 -0.27 2.73
C SER A 284 17.08 0.91 3.26
N ILE A 285 17.00 2.02 2.53
CA ILE A 285 17.57 3.32 2.86
C ILE A 285 16.46 4.35 2.74
N SER A 286 16.19 5.06 3.84
CA SER A 286 15.33 6.24 3.82
C SER A 286 16.10 7.44 3.32
N PHE A 287 15.47 8.29 2.51
CA PHE A 287 16.11 9.48 1.95
C PHE A 287 15.18 10.70 1.91
N LEU A 288 15.80 11.87 1.80
CA LEU A 288 15.15 13.16 1.56
C LEU A 288 15.82 13.83 0.35
N THR A 289 15.04 14.16 -0.68
CA THR A 289 15.55 14.87 -1.87
C THR A 289 15.73 16.38 -1.58
N PRO A 290 16.52 17.12 -2.37
CA PRO A 290 16.66 18.57 -2.20
C PRO A 290 15.33 19.34 -2.37
N GLU A 291 14.34 18.79 -3.07
CA GLU A 291 12.99 19.36 -3.18
C GLU A 291 12.12 19.14 -1.94
N GLY A 292 12.62 18.45 -0.92
CA GLY A 292 11.86 18.17 0.30
C GLY A 292 11.01 16.89 0.25
N LYS A 293 11.19 16.03 -0.75
CA LYS A 293 10.41 14.80 -0.89
C LYS A 293 11.04 13.65 -0.11
N TYR A 294 10.25 12.98 0.72
CA TYR A 294 10.69 11.78 1.44
C TYR A 294 10.52 10.53 0.59
N GLY A 295 11.42 9.57 0.75
CA GLY A 295 11.30 8.28 0.08
C GLY A 295 12.11 7.16 0.72
N ILE A 296 11.85 5.95 0.25
CA ILE A 296 12.49 4.71 0.68
C ILE A 296 13.02 3.99 -0.56
N LEU A 297 14.32 3.68 -0.55
CA LEU A 297 14.98 2.84 -1.55
C LEU A 297 15.19 1.46 -0.94
N PHE A 298 14.59 0.43 -1.54
CA PHE A 298 14.67 -0.96 -1.11
C PHE A 298 15.62 -1.74 -2.03
N ILE A 299 16.51 -2.53 -1.44
CA ILE A 299 17.50 -3.34 -2.16
C ILE A 299 16.89 -4.71 -2.43
N ASN A 300 16.47 -4.94 -3.68
CA ASN A 300 15.93 -6.23 -4.12
C ASN A 300 17.06 -7.26 -4.20
N ALA A 301 18.20 -6.88 -4.77
CA ALA A 301 19.35 -7.76 -4.96
C ALA A 301 20.67 -7.00 -5.01
N VAL A 302 21.74 -7.70 -4.66
CA VAL A 302 23.13 -7.31 -4.90
C VAL A 302 23.74 -8.47 -5.68
N SER A 303 24.11 -8.25 -6.94
CA SER A 303 24.47 -9.33 -7.86
C SER A 303 25.43 -8.85 -8.95
N SER A 304 25.64 -9.67 -9.97
CA SER A 304 26.40 -9.33 -11.16
C SER A 304 25.68 -9.80 -12.41
N ASP A 305 25.87 -9.09 -13.52
CA ASP A 305 25.34 -9.52 -14.81
C ASP A 305 26.16 -10.67 -15.43
N LEU A 306 25.81 -11.06 -16.66
CA LEU A 306 26.50 -12.13 -17.39
C LEU A 306 27.99 -11.84 -17.63
N ASP A 307 28.37 -10.57 -17.75
CA ASP A 307 29.75 -10.12 -17.91
C ASP A 307 30.47 -9.96 -16.55
N ARG A 308 29.82 -10.39 -15.46
CA ARG A 308 30.29 -10.25 -14.07
C ARG A 308 30.43 -8.79 -13.61
N LYS A 309 29.73 -7.85 -14.24
CA LYS A 309 29.67 -6.46 -13.78
C LYS A 309 28.73 -6.38 -12.58
N PRO A 310 29.24 -5.98 -11.39
CA PRO A 310 28.42 -5.95 -10.18
C PRO A 310 27.40 -4.81 -10.22
N PHE A 311 26.22 -5.05 -9.67
CA PHE A 311 25.12 -4.09 -9.59
C PHE A 311 24.28 -4.27 -8.33
N ILE A 312 23.50 -3.24 -7.98
CA ILE A 312 22.35 -3.38 -7.10
C ILE A 312 21.06 -3.25 -7.91
N ASN A 313 20.07 -4.07 -7.57
CA ASN A 313 18.72 -3.93 -8.08
C ASN A 313 17.85 -3.32 -6.97
N VAL A 314 17.14 -2.25 -7.28
CA VAL A 314 16.42 -1.44 -6.30
C VAL A 314 14.99 -1.17 -6.71
N SER A 315 14.13 -1.03 -5.72
CA SER A 315 12.78 -0.50 -5.87
C SER A 315 12.66 0.75 -5.00
N VAL A 316 12.00 1.79 -5.49
CA VAL A 316 11.93 3.10 -4.82
C VAL A 316 10.49 3.55 -4.68
N LYS A 317 10.10 3.97 -3.47
CA LYS A 317 8.86 4.71 -3.24
C LYS A 317 9.22 6.13 -2.81
N ILE A 318 8.66 7.13 -3.49
CA ILE A 318 8.93 8.55 -3.23
C ILE A 318 7.63 9.34 -3.28
N GLN A 319 7.42 10.26 -2.34
CA GLN A 319 6.25 11.13 -2.32
C GLN A 319 6.09 11.91 -3.64
N ASN A 320 4.85 12.14 -4.07
CA ASN A 320 4.53 13.00 -5.21
C ASN A 320 4.63 14.47 -4.85
#